data_AF-A0A2M7ESX8-F1
#
_entry.id   AF-A0A2M7ESX8-F1
#
_cell.length_a   1.000
_cell.length_b   1.000
_cell.length_c   1.000
_cell.angle_alpha   90.00
_cell.angle_beta   90.00
_cell.angle_gamma   90.00
#
_symmetry.space_group_name_H-M   'P 1'
#
loop_
_entity.id
_entity.type
_entity.pdbx_description
1 polymer ?
#
loop_
_entity_poly.entity_id
_entity_poly.type
_entity_poly.pdbx_seq_one_letter_code
_entity_poly.pdbx_strand_id
1 'polypeptide(L)'
;MTQFINSKETLVTEAIDGLLRGTGGRLARLNGYPHIKVVVRSDWDRAKVALVSGGGSGHEPSHAGFVGRGMLTAAVCGDVFASPSVDAVLAGILAVAGKAGCLLIVKNYTGDRLNFGLAAERARAFGRKVVMVVVDDDVALPDLPQARGIAGTLFVHKIAGAMAEAGADLDSIAAAARRVISGAISIGMSLDTCTVPGSPKEERIACGMAELGLGIHGEAGIEQVDFDGARRAMTMVVERLAPAMGKGPHVALLNNLGGATALEMAVLTEELARSVIAARIRWIVGPAPLMTSLDMQGFSLSLLPVDADDEAALSAPVAPHAWPGLSAFGAVEVLPLPDGLTPIRPMASAHPGRRALIAGVCAALAAAEHDLNALDAKS
;
A
#
# COMPACT_ATOMS: atom_id res chain seq x y z
N MET A 1 -26.95 -2.78 0.31
CA MET A 1 -25.87 -3.01 -0.67
C MET A 1 -25.78 -1.79 -1.56
N THR A 2 -24.79 -0.91 -1.31
CA THR A 2 -24.55 0.30 -2.10
C THR A 2 -23.08 0.31 -2.52
N GLN A 3 -22.77 -0.39 -3.61
CA GLN A 3 -21.47 -0.38 -4.27
C GLN A 3 -21.70 -0.19 -5.78
N PHE A 4 -20.78 0.48 -6.47
CA PHE A 4 -20.86 0.72 -7.91
C PHE A 4 -20.46 -0.53 -8.71
N ILE A 5 -21.33 -1.54 -8.70
CA ILE A 5 -21.13 -2.83 -9.39
C ILE A 5 -22.40 -3.24 -10.13
N ASN A 6 -22.27 -3.95 -11.25
CA ASN A 6 -23.43 -4.51 -11.98
C ASN A 6 -23.84 -5.87 -11.40
N SER A 7 -22.90 -6.80 -11.29
CA SER A 7 -23.07 -8.10 -10.61
C SER A 7 -21.76 -8.57 -9.98
N LYS A 8 -21.82 -9.57 -9.12
CA LYS A 8 -20.61 -10.14 -8.49
C LYS A 8 -19.79 -10.93 -9.51
N GLU A 9 -20.48 -11.62 -10.41
CA GLU A 9 -19.90 -12.56 -11.37
C GLU A 9 -19.08 -11.83 -12.44
N THR A 10 -19.52 -10.64 -12.87
CA THR A 10 -18.83 -9.86 -13.90
C THR A 10 -17.90 -8.80 -13.33
N LEU A 11 -17.92 -8.55 -12.02
CA LEU A 11 -17.18 -7.47 -11.36
C LEU A 11 -15.71 -7.39 -11.78
N VAL A 12 -14.95 -8.48 -11.62
CA VAL A 12 -13.52 -8.48 -11.95
C VAL A 12 -13.28 -8.32 -13.46
N THR A 13 -14.12 -8.93 -14.29
CA THR A 13 -14.00 -8.81 -15.75
C THR A 13 -14.28 -7.38 -16.24
N GLU A 14 -15.28 -6.73 -15.65
CA GLU A 14 -15.62 -5.33 -15.94
C GLU A 14 -14.55 -4.38 -15.43
N ALA A 15 -14.03 -4.60 -14.22
CA ALA A 15 -12.96 -3.80 -13.65
C ALA A 15 -11.68 -3.85 -14.49
N ILE A 16 -11.29 -5.05 -14.96
CA ILE A 16 -10.15 -5.21 -15.87
C ILE A 16 -10.41 -4.51 -17.21
N ASP A 17 -11.56 -4.74 -17.85
CA ASP A 17 -11.87 -4.07 -19.13
C ASP A 17 -11.92 -2.53 -18.97
N GLY A 18 -12.40 -2.03 -17.82
CA GLY A 18 -12.35 -0.62 -17.43
C GLY A 18 -10.92 -0.08 -17.34
N LEU A 19 -10.03 -0.79 -16.63
CA LEU A 19 -8.61 -0.46 -16.56
C LEU A 19 -7.98 -0.41 -17.96
N LEU A 20 -8.21 -1.44 -18.78
CA LEU A 20 -7.60 -1.54 -20.11
C LEU A 20 -8.02 -0.38 -21.04
N ARG A 21 -9.28 0.04 -21.00
CA ARG A 21 -9.80 1.17 -21.79
C ARG A 21 -9.07 2.48 -21.50
N GLY A 22 -8.61 2.69 -20.27
CA GLY A 22 -7.83 3.87 -19.87
C GLY A 22 -6.36 3.85 -20.29
N THR A 23 -5.85 2.74 -20.84
CA THR A 23 -4.40 2.57 -21.05
C THR A 23 -3.90 2.97 -22.42
N GLY A 24 -4.79 3.29 -23.37
CA GLY A 24 -4.39 3.63 -24.75
C GLY A 24 -3.73 2.47 -25.50
N GLY A 25 -4.10 1.22 -25.19
CA GLY A 25 -3.55 0.02 -25.83
C GLY A 25 -2.21 -0.47 -25.27
N ARG A 26 -1.66 0.19 -24.23
CA ARG A 26 -0.42 -0.24 -23.55
C ARG A 26 -0.58 -1.54 -22.76
N LEU A 27 -1.79 -1.83 -22.31
CA LEU A 27 -2.14 -3.10 -21.68
C LEU A 27 -3.14 -3.86 -22.54
N ALA A 28 -3.10 -5.19 -22.43
CA ALA A 28 -4.04 -6.12 -23.03
C ALA A 28 -4.43 -7.20 -22.02
N ARG A 29 -5.49 -7.95 -22.30
CA ARG A 29 -5.79 -9.19 -21.58
C ARG A 29 -5.79 -10.39 -22.50
N LEU A 30 -5.57 -11.57 -21.93
CA LEU A 30 -5.81 -12.82 -22.64
C LEU A 30 -7.31 -13.02 -22.89
N ASN A 31 -7.66 -13.64 -24.02
CA ASN A 31 -9.05 -13.97 -24.34
C ASN A 31 -9.47 -15.27 -23.63
N GLY A 32 -9.64 -15.20 -22.31
CA GLY A 32 -9.94 -16.36 -21.48
C GLY A 32 -11.10 -16.16 -20.49
N TYR A 33 -11.85 -15.07 -20.63
CA TYR A 33 -12.97 -14.78 -19.75
C TYR A 33 -14.09 -15.85 -19.82
N PRO A 34 -14.81 -16.05 -18.71
CA PRO A 34 -14.57 -15.44 -17.39
C PRO A 34 -13.50 -16.17 -16.55
N HIS A 35 -13.04 -17.34 -16.97
CA HIS A 35 -12.24 -18.26 -16.13
C HIS A 35 -10.76 -17.90 -16.02
N ILE A 36 -10.19 -17.28 -17.06
CA ILE A 36 -8.78 -16.87 -17.13
C ILE A 36 -8.74 -15.36 -17.31
N LYS A 37 -8.39 -14.68 -16.22
CA LYS A 37 -8.30 -13.22 -16.14
C LYS A 37 -6.82 -12.83 -15.99
N VAL A 38 -6.17 -12.57 -17.10
CA VAL A 38 -4.75 -12.21 -17.14
C VAL A 38 -4.58 -10.91 -17.89
N VAL A 39 -3.95 -9.93 -17.25
CA VAL A 39 -3.52 -8.66 -17.84
C VAL A 39 -2.04 -8.76 -18.19
N VAL A 40 -1.66 -8.30 -19.38
CA VAL A 40 -0.28 -8.28 -19.89
C VAL A 40 0.04 -6.91 -20.47
N ARG A 41 1.32 -6.54 -20.50
CA ARG A 41 1.77 -5.38 -21.29
C ARG A 41 1.84 -5.72 -22.78
N SER A 42 1.36 -4.81 -23.63
CA SER A 42 1.25 -5.03 -25.08
C SER A 42 2.60 -4.94 -25.81
N ASP A 43 3.58 -4.27 -25.22
CA ASP A 43 4.92 -4.01 -25.76
C ASP A 43 5.97 -5.03 -25.29
N TRP A 44 5.54 -6.23 -24.87
CA TRP A 44 6.42 -7.19 -24.22
C TRP A 44 7.42 -7.85 -25.18
N ASP A 45 8.71 -7.70 -24.87
CA ASP A 45 9.80 -8.45 -25.48
C ASP A 45 10.13 -9.72 -24.67
N ARG A 46 9.82 -10.89 -25.23
CA ARG A 46 10.08 -12.19 -24.61
C ARG A 46 11.56 -12.58 -24.54
N ALA A 47 12.48 -11.76 -25.07
CA ALA A 47 13.91 -11.95 -24.86
C ALA A 47 14.35 -11.59 -23.43
N LYS A 48 13.57 -10.80 -22.68
CA LYS A 48 13.83 -10.42 -21.29
C LYS A 48 13.16 -11.39 -20.31
N VAL A 49 13.61 -11.38 -19.05
CA VAL A 49 12.99 -12.14 -17.96
C VAL A 49 11.60 -11.57 -17.69
N ALA A 50 10.57 -12.43 -17.76
CA ALA A 50 9.22 -12.02 -17.45
C ALA A 50 8.97 -11.99 -15.93
N LEU A 51 8.21 -11.01 -15.46
CA LEU A 51 7.74 -10.93 -14.08
C LEU A 51 6.24 -11.13 -14.03
N VAL A 52 5.78 -12.16 -13.33
CA VAL A 52 4.36 -12.46 -13.17
C VAL A 52 4.01 -12.41 -11.70
N SER A 53 2.96 -11.67 -11.37
CA SER A 53 2.33 -11.69 -10.05
C SER A 53 0.82 -11.83 -10.20
N GLY A 54 0.10 -11.79 -9.09
CA GLY A 54 -1.33 -12.01 -9.07
C GLY A 54 -1.86 -12.37 -7.69
N GLY A 55 -3.09 -12.85 -7.68
CA GLY A 55 -3.83 -13.20 -6.47
C GLY A 55 -5.30 -12.86 -6.62
N GLY A 56 -6.05 -12.89 -5.51
CA GLY A 56 -7.41 -12.39 -5.46
C GLY A 56 -7.49 -10.92 -5.87
N SER A 57 -8.62 -10.53 -6.47
CA SER A 57 -8.94 -9.14 -6.80
C SER A 57 -9.46 -8.41 -5.55
N GLY A 58 -9.59 -7.08 -5.62
CA GLY A 58 -10.00 -6.25 -4.47
C GLY A 58 -8.84 -5.52 -3.78
N HIS A 59 -7.66 -5.55 -4.39
CA HIS A 59 -6.46 -4.84 -3.92
C HIS A 59 -5.98 -3.78 -4.92
N GLU A 60 -6.83 -3.41 -5.88
CA GLU A 60 -6.47 -2.50 -6.96
C GLU A 60 -5.86 -1.18 -6.40
N PRO A 61 -4.75 -0.68 -6.98
CA PRO A 61 -4.18 -1.07 -8.27
C PRO A 61 -3.35 -2.37 -8.27
N SER A 62 -3.11 -3.01 -7.12
CA SER A 62 -2.42 -4.30 -7.08
C SER A 62 -3.27 -5.40 -7.71
N HIS A 63 -2.83 -6.13 -8.75
CA HIS A 63 -1.51 -6.06 -9.40
C HIS A 63 -1.54 -5.49 -10.81
N ALA A 64 -2.72 -5.46 -11.45
CA ALA A 64 -2.85 -5.07 -12.85
C ALA A 64 -2.40 -3.63 -13.14
N GLY A 65 -2.53 -2.72 -12.17
CA GLY A 65 -2.04 -1.34 -12.27
C GLY A 65 -0.52 -1.21 -12.26
N PHE A 66 0.21 -2.25 -11.84
CA PHE A 66 1.68 -2.32 -11.85
C PHE A 66 2.23 -3.14 -13.03
N VAL A 67 1.39 -3.51 -14.00
CA VAL A 67 1.84 -4.13 -15.25
C VAL A 67 2.37 -3.03 -16.18
N GLY A 68 3.59 -3.19 -16.68
CA GLY A 68 4.21 -2.25 -17.62
C GLY A 68 5.74 -2.22 -17.54
N ARG A 69 6.34 -1.30 -18.31
CA ARG A 69 7.79 -1.11 -18.35
C ARG A 69 8.37 -0.84 -16.96
N GLY A 70 9.43 -1.57 -16.60
CA GLY A 70 10.12 -1.43 -15.32
C GLY A 70 9.40 -2.02 -14.10
N MET A 71 8.27 -2.72 -14.27
CA MET A 71 7.54 -3.43 -13.21
C MET A 71 7.05 -4.81 -13.73
N LEU A 72 5.79 -5.20 -13.48
CA LEU A 72 5.28 -6.51 -13.85
C LEU A 72 5.11 -6.65 -15.36
N THR A 73 5.36 -7.84 -15.88
CA THR A 73 5.05 -8.22 -17.25
C THR A 73 3.58 -8.64 -17.39
N ALA A 74 3.06 -9.36 -16.39
CA ALA A 74 1.67 -9.78 -16.33
C ALA A 74 1.15 -9.85 -14.89
N ALA A 75 -0.17 -9.66 -14.75
CA ALA A 75 -0.92 -9.88 -13.52
C ALA A 75 -2.02 -10.91 -13.76
N VAL A 76 -2.10 -11.92 -12.90
CA VAL A 76 -3.12 -12.98 -12.93
C VAL A 76 -4.16 -12.67 -11.84
N CYS A 77 -5.37 -12.34 -12.24
CA CYS A 77 -6.43 -11.87 -11.35
C CYS A 77 -7.41 -13.00 -11.02
N GLY A 78 -7.58 -13.30 -9.74
CA GLY A 78 -8.63 -14.20 -9.25
C GLY A 78 -9.98 -13.49 -9.09
N ASP A 79 -10.95 -14.13 -8.43
CA ASP A 79 -12.15 -13.44 -7.96
C ASP A 79 -11.81 -12.57 -6.75
N VAL A 80 -12.77 -11.77 -6.25
CA VAL A 80 -12.53 -10.90 -5.09
C VAL A 80 -12.09 -11.75 -3.89
N PHE A 81 -10.89 -11.46 -3.38
CA PHE A 81 -10.21 -12.18 -2.29
C PHE A 81 -10.04 -13.69 -2.48
N ALA A 82 -10.13 -14.19 -3.73
CA ALA A 82 -9.94 -15.60 -4.04
C ALA A 82 -8.81 -15.78 -5.05
N SER A 83 -7.84 -16.64 -4.72
CA SER A 83 -6.68 -16.93 -5.57
C SER A 83 -7.08 -17.35 -6.99
N PRO A 84 -6.36 -16.93 -8.05
CA PRO A 84 -6.60 -17.39 -9.41
C PRO A 84 -6.33 -18.90 -9.55
N SER A 85 -6.99 -19.53 -10.51
CA SER A 85 -6.79 -20.95 -10.80
C SER A 85 -5.39 -21.24 -11.35
N VAL A 86 -4.94 -22.49 -11.17
CA VAL A 86 -3.68 -23.01 -11.73
C VAL A 86 -3.60 -22.76 -13.25
N ASP A 87 -4.70 -22.98 -13.97
CA ASP A 87 -4.73 -22.81 -15.43
C ASP A 87 -4.61 -21.34 -15.83
N ALA A 88 -5.19 -20.41 -15.05
CA ALA A 88 -5.01 -18.98 -15.28
C ALA A 88 -3.56 -18.53 -15.07
N VAL A 89 -2.91 -19.02 -14.00
CA VAL A 89 -1.48 -18.73 -13.75
C VAL A 89 -0.61 -19.32 -14.85
N LEU A 90 -0.84 -20.58 -15.24
CA LEU A 90 -0.12 -21.23 -16.34
C LEU A 90 -0.28 -20.46 -17.66
N ALA A 91 -1.51 -20.03 -17.99
CA ALA A 91 -1.77 -19.22 -19.16
C ALA A 91 -0.98 -17.90 -19.13
N GLY A 92 -0.93 -17.23 -17.97
CA GLY A 92 -0.12 -16.04 -17.77
C GLY A 92 1.37 -16.30 -18.03
N ILE A 93 1.94 -17.35 -17.45
CA ILE A 93 3.34 -17.73 -17.67
C ILE A 93 3.63 -17.99 -19.14
N LEU A 94 2.83 -18.83 -19.80
CA LEU A 94 3.05 -19.21 -21.21
C LEU A 94 2.87 -18.02 -22.17
N ALA A 95 2.04 -17.05 -21.80
CA ALA A 95 1.82 -15.83 -22.57
C ALA A 95 3.02 -14.87 -22.54
N VAL A 96 3.90 -14.91 -21.53
CA VAL A 96 4.97 -13.92 -21.40
C VAL A 96 6.38 -14.49 -21.28
N ALA A 97 6.54 -15.72 -20.79
CA ALA A 97 7.84 -16.33 -20.60
C ALA A 97 8.49 -16.73 -21.94
N GLY A 98 9.67 -16.19 -22.22
CA GLY A 98 10.55 -16.63 -23.31
C GLY A 98 11.67 -17.56 -22.83
N LYS A 99 12.81 -17.54 -23.52
CA LYS A 99 14.00 -18.33 -23.16
C LYS A 99 14.71 -17.79 -21.91
N ALA A 100 14.62 -16.48 -21.64
CA ALA A 100 15.18 -15.86 -20.45
C ALA A 100 14.49 -16.31 -19.15
N GLY A 101 13.27 -16.85 -19.25
CA GLY A 101 12.52 -17.39 -18.13
C GLY A 101 11.55 -16.40 -17.49
N CYS A 102 11.03 -16.78 -16.33
CA CYS A 102 9.98 -16.08 -15.61
C CYS A 102 10.21 -16.13 -14.09
N LEU A 103 10.06 -14.99 -13.42
CA LEU A 103 9.96 -14.91 -11.97
C LEU A 103 8.49 -14.75 -11.58
N LEU A 104 7.99 -15.68 -10.76
CA LEU A 104 6.71 -15.55 -10.08
C LEU A 104 6.92 -14.86 -8.74
N ILE A 105 6.24 -13.74 -8.52
CA ILE A 105 6.24 -13.01 -7.24
C ILE A 105 4.88 -13.24 -6.58
N VAL A 106 4.86 -14.00 -5.50
CA VAL A 106 3.62 -14.54 -4.91
C VAL A 106 3.48 -14.03 -3.47
N LYS A 107 2.34 -13.43 -3.11
CA LYS A 107 2.06 -13.05 -1.72
C LYS A 107 1.85 -14.33 -0.88
N ASN A 108 2.28 -14.35 0.38
CA ASN A 108 2.23 -15.55 1.22
C ASN A 108 0.82 -15.88 1.72
N TYR A 109 -0.04 -16.33 0.81
CA TYR A 109 -1.37 -16.89 1.08
C TYR A 109 -1.44 -18.32 0.55
N THR A 110 -2.08 -19.21 1.31
CA THR A 110 -2.13 -20.65 0.98
C THR A 110 -2.64 -20.92 -0.42
N GLY A 111 -3.75 -20.29 -0.81
CA GLY A 111 -4.31 -20.45 -2.16
C GLY A 111 -3.34 -20.03 -3.25
N ASP A 112 -2.72 -18.85 -3.10
CA ASP A 112 -1.74 -18.32 -4.05
C ASP A 112 -0.51 -19.23 -4.17
N ARG A 113 0.04 -19.70 -3.05
CA ARG A 113 1.21 -20.59 -3.05
C ARG A 113 0.95 -21.91 -3.75
N LEU A 114 -0.19 -22.54 -3.47
CA LEU A 114 -0.54 -23.82 -4.06
C LEU A 114 -0.82 -23.67 -5.56
N ASN A 115 -1.60 -22.67 -5.95
CA ASN A 115 -1.99 -22.45 -7.34
C ASN A 115 -0.80 -22.03 -8.21
N PHE A 116 0.00 -21.05 -7.75
CA PHE A 116 1.19 -20.60 -8.48
C PHE A 116 2.31 -21.64 -8.47
N GLY A 117 2.47 -22.38 -7.37
CA GLY A 117 3.45 -23.47 -7.28
C GLY A 117 3.15 -24.57 -8.29
N LEU A 118 1.91 -25.07 -8.35
CA LEU A 118 1.54 -26.09 -9.33
C LEU A 118 1.61 -25.57 -10.77
N ALA A 119 1.24 -24.31 -11.01
CA ALA A 119 1.41 -23.69 -12.33
C ALA A 119 2.88 -23.57 -12.75
N ALA A 120 3.79 -23.27 -11.81
CA ALA A 120 5.22 -23.24 -12.06
C ALA A 120 5.75 -24.63 -12.47
N GLU A 121 5.35 -25.70 -11.76
CA GLU A 121 5.74 -27.07 -12.15
C GLU A 121 5.21 -27.45 -13.54
N ARG A 122 3.95 -27.12 -13.84
CA ARG A 122 3.38 -27.33 -15.17
C ARG A 122 4.14 -26.54 -16.24
N ALA A 123 4.46 -25.27 -15.99
CA ALA A 123 5.21 -24.44 -16.93
C ALA A 123 6.62 -24.98 -17.19
N ARG A 124 7.30 -25.55 -16.17
CA ARG A 124 8.57 -26.25 -16.32
C ARG A 124 8.44 -27.50 -17.19
N ALA A 125 7.35 -28.26 -17.04
CA ALA A 125 7.04 -29.39 -17.94
C ALA A 125 6.81 -28.94 -19.39
N PHE A 126 6.33 -27.70 -19.62
CA PHE A 126 6.27 -27.05 -20.95
C PHE A 126 7.61 -26.43 -21.39
N GLY A 127 8.72 -26.70 -20.70
CA GLY A 127 10.07 -26.24 -21.07
C GLY A 127 10.38 -24.79 -20.69
N ARG A 128 9.62 -24.17 -19.77
CA ARG A 128 9.90 -22.80 -19.30
C ARG A 128 10.80 -22.82 -18.06
N LYS A 129 11.83 -21.95 -18.03
CA LYS A 129 12.59 -21.66 -16.80
C LYS A 129 11.72 -20.76 -15.91
N VAL A 130 11.26 -21.28 -14.77
CA VAL A 130 10.39 -20.55 -13.83
C VAL A 130 10.97 -20.63 -12.42
N VAL A 131 11.18 -19.48 -11.80
CA VAL A 131 11.52 -19.34 -10.38
C VAL A 131 10.35 -18.69 -9.66
N MET A 132 10.03 -19.15 -8.45
CA MET A 132 9.00 -18.55 -7.61
C MET A 132 9.65 -17.99 -6.35
N VAL A 133 9.26 -16.78 -5.98
CA VAL A 133 9.55 -16.16 -4.68
C VAL A 133 8.23 -15.87 -3.97
N VAL A 134 8.23 -16.07 -2.66
CA VAL A 134 7.07 -15.84 -1.80
C VAL A 134 7.39 -14.64 -0.92
N VAL A 135 6.52 -13.64 -0.91
CA VAL A 135 6.66 -12.42 -0.10
C VAL A 135 5.84 -12.57 1.17
N ASP A 136 6.51 -12.40 2.31
CA ASP A 136 6.01 -12.61 3.67
C ASP A 136 6.40 -11.44 4.60
N ASP A 137 6.18 -10.20 4.13
CA ASP A 137 6.63 -8.96 4.76
C ASP A 137 5.81 -8.51 5.97
N ASP A 138 4.64 -9.10 6.24
CA ASP A 138 3.78 -8.69 7.35
C ASP A 138 4.32 -9.16 8.72
N VAL A 139 4.64 -8.21 9.61
CA VAL A 139 5.17 -8.49 10.94
C VAL A 139 4.10 -8.60 12.02
N ALA A 140 2.82 -8.51 11.67
CA ALA A 140 1.74 -8.45 12.66
C ALA A 140 1.73 -9.67 13.59
N LEU A 141 1.84 -10.88 13.04
CA LEU A 141 1.64 -12.12 13.78
C LEU A 141 2.93 -12.96 13.76
N PRO A 142 3.94 -12.62 14.59
CA PRO A 142 5.25 -13.27 14.54
C PRO A 142 5.22 -14.74 14.95
N ASP A 143 4.21 -15.15 15.73
CA ASP A 143 4.02 -16.53 16.16
C ASP A 143 3.32 -17.41 15.11
N LEU A 144 2.78 -16.81 14.04
CA LEU A 144 2.25 -17.59 12.93
C LEU A 144 3.40 -18.27 12.19
N PRO A 145 3.25 -19.55 11.80
CA PRO A 145 4.26 -20.25 11.01
C PRO A 145 4.57 -19.57 9.65
N GLN A 146 3.68 -18.68 9.19
CA GLN A 146 3.71 -18.08 7.87
C GLN A 146 3.17 -16.64 7.95
N ALA A 147 4.07 -15.65 7.93
CA ALA A 147 3.71 -14.23 7.82
C ALA A 147 3.00 -13.95 6.48
N ARG A 148 2.03 -13.03 6.48
CA ARG A 148 1.28 -12.66 5.27
C ARG A 148 2.15 -11.82 4.32
N GLY A 149 1.82 -11.82 3.04
CA GLY A 149 2.42 -10.91 2.06
C GLY A 149 1.52 -9.72 1.77
N ILE A 150 1.96 -8.50 2.07
CA ILE A 150 1.18 -7.26 1.92
C ILE A 150 1.95 -6.22 1.07
N ALA A 151 1.83 -4.93 1.39
CA ALA A 151 2.28 -3.82 0.55
C ALA A 151 3.79 -3.81 0.25
N GLY A 152 4.63 -4.45 1.07
CA GLY A 152 6.07 -4.60 0.81
C GLY A 152 6.38 -5.44 -0.44
N THR A 153 5.40 -6.24 -0.91
CA THR A 153 5.44 -6.91 -2.23
C THR A 153 5.78 -5.94 -3.37
N LEU A 154 5.36 -4.67 -3.26
CA LEU A 154 5.59 -3.67 -4.31
C LEU A 154 7.05 -3.25 -4.44
N PHE A 155 7.84 -3.35 -3.37
CA PHE A 155 9.30 -3.17 -3.48
C PHE A 155 9.93 -4.26 -4.35
N VAL A 156 9.47 -5.51 -4.21
CA VAL A 156 9.93 -6.63 -5.03
C VAL A 156 9.57 -6.40 -6.49
N HIS A 157 8.32 -5.99 -6.77
CA HIS A 157 7.88 -5.67 -8.13
C HIS A 157 8.75 -4.58 -8.77
N LYS A 158 9.06 -3.53 -8.01
CA LYS A 158 9.81 -2.38 -8.52
C LYS A 158 11.27 -2.70 -8.78
N ILE A 159 11.95 -3.33 -7.82
CA ILE A 159 13.38 -3.63 -7.93
C ILE A 159 13.61 -4.73 -8.97
N ALA A 160 12.84 -5.83 -8.90
CA ALA A 160 12.93 -6.89 -9.91
C ALA A 160 12.57 -6.36 -11.31
N GLY A 161 11.56 -5.50 -11.41
CA GLY A 161 11.13 -4.87 -12.66
C GLY A 161 12.19 -4.00 -13.30
N ALA A 162 12.87 -3.17 -12.51
CA ALA A 162 13.99 -2.36 -12.98
C ALA A 162 15.14 -3.23 -13.50
N MET A 163 15.50 -4.29 -12.77
CA MET A 163 16.54 -5.23 -13.18
C MET A 163 16.18 -6.01 -14.45
N ALA A 164 14.93 -6.50 -14.55
CA ALA A 164 14.43 -7.19 -15.73
C ALA A 164 14.44 -6.27 -16.96
N GLU A 165 14.04 -5.00 -16.80
CA GLU A 165 14.05 -4.01 -17.87
C GLU A 165 15.48 -3.68 -18.33
N ALA A 166 16.44 -3.66 -17.39
CA ALA A 166 17.88 -3.51 -17.64
C ALA A 166 18.56 -4.76 -18.24
N GLY A 167 17.84 -5.89 -18.35
CA GLY A 167 18.34 -7.11 -18.99
C GLY A 167 19.11 -8.05 -18.07
N ALA A 168 18.96 -7.92 -16.75
CA ALA A 168 19.52 -8.89 -15.80
C ALA A 168 18.94 -10.30 -16.02
N ASP A 169 19.73 -11.33 -15.72
CA ASP A 169 19.27 -12.72 -15.81
C ASP A 169 18.33 -13.11 -14.65
N LEU A 170 17.61 -14.22 -14.83
CA LEU A 170 16.59 -14.68 -13.88
C LEU A 170 17.15 -14.99 -12.50
N ASP A 171 18.38 -15.50 -12.42
CA ASP A 171 18.97 -15.94 -11.15
C ASP A 171 19.39 -14.72 -10.32
N SER A 172 19.94 -13.69 -10.97
CA SER A 172 20.26 -12.39 -10.38
C SER A 172 19.01 -11.66 -9.89
N ILE A 173 17.95 -11.63 -10.71
CA ILE A 173 16.66 -11.02 -10.32
C ILE A 173 16.04 -11.77 -9.15
N ALA A 174 16.07 -13.12 -9.16
CA ALA A 174 15.54 -13.91 -8.06
C ALA A 174 16.34 -13.71 -6.76
N ALA A 175 17.67 -13.55 -6.84
CA ALA A 175 18.51 -13.26 -5.68
C ALA A 175 18.18 -11.89 -5.08
N ALA A 176 18.06 -10.85 -5.92
CA ALA A 176 17.64 -9.52 -5.48
C ALA A 176 16.23 -9.54 -4.87
N ALA A 177 15.28 -10.22 -5.50
CA ALA A 177 13.92 -10.36 -4.97
C ALA A 177 13.92 -10.99 -3.57
N ARG A 178 14.68 -12.08 -3.35
CA ARG A 178 14.80 -12.71 -2.01
C ARG A 178 15.44 -11.79 -0.99
N ARG A 179 16.46 -11.00 -1.37
CA ARG A 179 17.09 -10.01 -0.49
C ARG A 179 16.09 -8.93 -0.07
N VAL A 180 15.31 -8.41 -1.02
CA VAL A 180 14.27 -7.42 -0.75
C VAL A 180 13.20 -8.00 0.18
N ILE A 181 12.73 -9.22 -0.09
CA ILE A 181 11.77 -9.92 0.77
C ILE A 181 12.31 -10.06 2.20
N SER A 182 13.57 -10.48 2.37
CA SER A 182 14.17 -10.63 3.70
C SER A 182 14.35 -9.33 4.48
N GLY A 183 14.37 -8.18 3.79
CA GLY A 183 14.56 -6.87 4.41
C GLY A 183 13.27 -6.07 4.57
N ALA A 184 12.24 -6.37 3.77
CA ALA A 184 10.97 -5.67 3.79
C ALA A 184 10.13 -6.11 5.01
N ILE A 185 9.64 -5.12 5.76
CA ILE A 185 8.74 -5.32 6.89
C ILE A 185 7.53 -4.39 6.76
N SER A 186 6.36 -4.89 7.11
CA SER A 186 5.10 -4.18 6.92
C SER A 186 4.11 -4.44 8.05
N ILE A 187 3.30 -3.46 8.36
CA ILE A 187 2.11 -3.65 9.22
C ILE A 187 1.06 -2.59 8.88
N GLY A 188 -0.21 -2.94 9.05
CA GLY A 188 -1.35 -2.04 8.85
C GLY A 188 -2.09 -1.71 10.13
N MET A 189 -2.88 -0.65 10.10
CA MET A 189 -3.91 -0.35 11.10
C MET A 189 -5.18 0.14 10.39
N SER A 190 -6.33 -0.33 10.85
CA SER A 190 -7.63 0.00 10.26
C SER A 190 -8.65 0.38 11.32
N LEU A 191 -9.53 1.31 10.98
CA LEU A 191 -10.67 1.74 11.81
C LEU A 191 -11.94 0.96 11.48
N ASP A 192 -11.92 0.20 10.39
CA ASP A 192 -13.07 -0.53 9.87
C ASP A 192 -12.61 -1.75 9.05
N THR A 193 -13.50 -2.71 8.86
CA THR A 193 -13.32 -3.78 7.87
C THR A 193 -13.80 -3.30 6.49
N CYS A 194 -13.48 -4.06 5.44
CA CYS A 194 -14.01 -3.78 4.11
C CYS A 194 -15.37 -4.42 3.85
N THR A 195 -16.13 -3.82 2.94
CA THR A 195 -17.39 -4.34 2.41
C THR A 195 -17.13 -5.24 1.21
N VAL A 196 -17.14 -6.57 1.42
CA VAL A 196 -17.01 -7.53 0.31
C VAL A 196 -18.29 -7.54 -0.55
N PRO A 197 -18.19 -7.40 -1.89
CA PRO A 197 -19.34 -7.38 -2.80
C PRO A 197 -20.39 -8.46 -2.55
N GLY A 198 -21.54 -7.98 -2.07
CA GLY A 198 -22.74 -8.69 -1.65
C GLY A 198 -22.56 -9.78 -0.59
N SER A 199 -21.51 -9.67 0.22
CA SER A 199 -21.53 -10.21 1.57
C SER A 199 -22.08 -9.14 2.52
N PRO A 200 -22.68 -9.52 3.66
CA PRO A 200 -22.91 -8.59 4.76
C PRO A 200 -21.59 -7.95 5.20
N LYS A 201 -21.62 -6.67 5.60
CA LYS A 201 -20.45 -6.02 6.17
C LYS A 201 -20.18 -6.58 7.57
N GLU A 202 -18.92 -6.85 7.87
CA GLU A 202 -18.52 -7.30 9.20
C GLU A 202 -18.32 -6.10 10.14
N GLU A 203 -19.14 -6.00 11.19
CA GLU A 203 -19.00 -4.99 12.24
C GLU A 203 -18.03 -5.45 13.33
N ARG A 204 -16.81 -5.84 12.91
CA ARG A 204 -15.82 -6.43 13.81
C ARG A 204 -15.04 -5.40 14.63
N ILE A 205 -14.85 -4.20 14.08
CA ILE A 205 -14.18 -3.09 14.75
C ILE A 205 -15.27 -2.13 15.22
N ALA A 206 -15.44 -2.00 16.53
CA ALA A 206 -16.44 -1.12 17.09
C ALA A 206 -16.10 0.36 16.85
N CYS A 207 -17.11 1.22 16.86
CA CYS A 207 -16.91 2.67 16.76
C CYS A 207 -15.97 3.15 17.87
N GLY A 208 -14.95 3.94 17.51
CA GLY A 208 -13.92 4.41 18.44
C GLY A 208 -12.78 3.42 18.67
N MET A 209 -12.77 2.27 18.00
CA MET A 209 -11.68 1.30 18.03
C MET A 209 -10.84 1.34 16.75
N ALA A 210 -9.62 0.83 16.84
CA ALA A 210 -8.77 0.52 15.71
C ALA A 210 -8.21 -0.90 15.85
N GLU A 211 -7.97 -1.58 14.74
CA GLU A 211 -7.35 -2.90 14.72
C GLU A 211 -5.95 -2.84 14.10
N LEU A 212 -4.97 -3.27 14.88
CA LEU A 212 -3.57 -3.34 14.47
C LEU A 212 -3.29 -4.68 13.79
N GLY A 213 -2.65 -4.63 12.63
CA GLY A 213 -2.29 -5.82 11.86
C GLY A 213 -3.45 -6.49 11.15
N LEU A 214 -4.54 -5.76 10.87
CA LEU A 214 -5.65 -6.28 10.07
C LEU A 214 -5.15 -6.73 8.69
N GLY A 215 -5.50 -7.95 8.27
CA GLY A 215 -5.09 -8.51 6.99
C GLY A 215 -5.83 -7.87 5.81
N ILE A 216 -5.21 -7.92 4.62
CA ILE A 216 -5.78 -7.30 3.41
C ILE A 216 -7.01 -8.03 2.85
N HIS A 217 -7.38 -9.20 3.37
CA HIS A 217 -8.66 -9.85 3.06
C HIS A 217 -9.63 -9.80 4.24
N GLY A 218 -9.37 -8.94 5.24
CA GLY A 218 -10.15 -8.83 6.46
C GLY A 218 -9.79 -9.83 7.56
N GLU A 219 -8.70 -10.59 7.41
CA GLU A 219 -8.25 -11.54 8.45
C GLU A 219 -7.89 -10.82 9.74
N ALA A 220 -8.24 -11.41 10.88
CA ALA A 220 -7.99 -10.82 12.19
C ALA A 220 -6.53 -10.39 12.38
N GLY A 221 -6.35 -9.21 12.95
CA GLY A 221 -5.07 -8.66 13.35
C GLY A 221 -4.61 -9.16 14.72
N ILE A 222 -3.67 -8.41 15.29
CA ILE A 222 -3.04 -8.70 16.58
C ILE A 222 -4.01 -8.40 17.71
N GLU A 223 -4.55 -7.18 17.68
CA GLU A 223 -5.30 -6.61 18.78
C GLU A 223 -6.18 -5.47 18.27
N GLN A 224 -7.30 -5.27 18.96
CA GLN A 224 -8.11 -4.07 18.85
C GLN A 224 -7.83 -3.17 20.04
N VAL A 225 -7.71 -1.88 19.77
CA VAL A 225 -7.31 -0.85 20.73
C VAL A 225 -8.21 0.36 20.60
N ASP A 226 -8.35 1.13 21.68
CA ASP A 226 -9.04 2.42 21.63
C ASP A 226 -8.31 3.34 20.64
N PHE A 227 -9.07 3.90 19.69
CA PHE A 227 -8.55 4.88 18.75
C PHE A 227 -8.44 6.26 19.41
N ASP A 228 -7.24 6.81 19.42
CA ASP A 228 -6.91 8.07 20.06
C ASP A 228 -6.00 8.91 19.13
N GLY A 229 -6.48 9.04 17.89
CA GLY A 229 -5.90 9.91 16.86
C GLY A 229 -4.74 9.33 16.06
N ALA A 230 -4.42 10.01 14.94
CA ALA A 230 -3.43 9.58 13.96
C ALA A 230 -2.01 9.45 14.54
N ARG A 231 -1.64 10.30 15.51
CA ARG A 231 -0.35 10.23 16.20
C ARG A 231 -0.17 8.88 16.88
N ARG A 232 -1.12 8.48 17.71
CA ARG A 232 -1.05 7.22 18.44
C ARG A 232 -1.10 6.03 17.48
N ALA A 233 -1.96 6.10 16.46
CA ALA A 233 -2.03 5.08 15.40
C ALA A 233 -0.67 4.84 14.73
N MET A 234 0.01 5.92 14.31
CA MET A 234 1.35 5.84 13.71
C MET A 234 2.40 5.34 14.72
N THR A 235 2.36 5.82 15.97
CA THR A 235 3.25 5.34 17.04
C THR A 235 3.14 3.83 17.21
N MET A 236 1.93 3.27 17.30
CA MET A 236 1.73 1.83 17.47
C MET A 236 2.25 1.02 16.28
N VAL A 237 2.01 1.48 15.05
CA VAL A 237 2.56 0.87 13.84
C VAL A 237 4.10 0.88 13.87
N VAL A 238 4.69 2.02 14.22
CA VAL A 238 6.15 2.19 14.29
C VAL A 238 6.78 1.35 15.41
N GLU A 239 6.15 1.27 16.58
CA GLU A 239 6.61 0.45 17.72
C GLU A 239 6.69 -1.04 17.35
N ARG A 240 5.79 -1.53 16.50
CA ARG A 240 5.83 -2.91 15.99
C ARG A 240 6.91 -3.12 14.93
N LEU A 241 7.16 -2.13 14.08
CA LEU A 241 8.16 -2.23 13.00
C LEU A 241 9.60 -2.02 13.49
N ALA A 242 9.81 -1.10 14.42
CA ALA A 242 11.15 -0.65 14.84
C ALA A 242 12.08 -1.79 15.29
N PRO A 243 11.63 -2.82 16.04
CA PRO A 243 12.49 -3.94 16.43
C PRO A 243 13.01 -4.78 15.25
N ALA A 244 12.25 -4.85 14.15
CA ALA A 244 12.59 -5.63 12.96
C ALA A 244 13.36 -4.83 11.89
N MET A 245 13.50 -3.51 12.07
CA MET A 245 14.20 -2.66 11.09
C MET A 245 15.69 -3.02 10.97
N GLY A 246 16.12 -3.39 9.76
CA GLY A 246 17.52 -3.61 9.41
C GLY A 246 18.39 -2.35 9.58
N LYS A 247 19.72 -2.45 9.41
CA LYS A 247 20.62 -1.29 9.51
C LYS A 247 20.53 -0.41 8.25
N GLY A 248 20.95 0.85 8.37
CA GLY A 248 21.07 1.78 7.24
C GLY A 248 19.83 2.65 6.98
N PRO A 249 19.84 3.46 5.91
CA PRO A 249 18.71 4.27 5.50
C PRO A 249 17.58 3.37 4.96
N HIS A 250 16.34 3.81 5.16
CA HIS A 250 15.15 3.09 4.73
C HIS A 250 14.33 3.91 3.73
N VAL A 251 13.61 3.18 2.89
CA VAL A 251 12.47 3.70 2.13
C VAL A 251 11.21 3.32 2.88
N ALA A 252 10.31 4.27 3.08
CA ALA A 252 8.97 4.03 3.57
C ALA A 252 7.97 3.97 2.41
N LEU A 253 7.09 2.98 2.39
CA LEU A 253 5.92 2.95 1.53
C LEU A 253 4.70 3.13 2.43
N LEU A 254 4.03 4.27 2.29
CA LEU A 254 2.82 4.61 3.03
C LEU A 254 1.60 4.33 2.14
N ASN A 255 0.91 3.24 2.44
CA ASN A 255 -0.17 2.71 1.64
C ASN A 255 -1.53 3.04 2.27
N ASN A 256 -2.48 3.47 1.45
CA ASN A 256 -3.89 3.58 1.81
C ASN A 256 -4.60 2.26 1.52
N LEU A 257 -5.32 1.71 2.50
CA LEU A 257 -6.05 0.46 2.35
C LEU A 257 -7.38 0.63 1.58
N GLY A 258 -7.75 1.86 1.22
CA GLY A 258 -8.80 2.17 0.27
C GLY A 258 -9.75 3.27 0.76
N GLY A 259 -10.15 3.18 2.02
CA GLY A 259 -11.18 4.04 2.61
C GLY A 259 -10.68 5.34 3.28
N ALA A 260 -9.37 5.50 3.50
CA ALA A 260 -8.85 6.72 4.10
C ALA A 260 -8.84 7.87 3.08
N THR A 261 -9.22 9.07 3.51
CA THR A 261 -9.19 10.26 2.67
C THR A 261 -7.75 10.73 2.42
N ALA A 262 -7.55 11.49 1.35
CA ALA A 262 -6.24 12.12 1.07
C ALA A 262 -5.78 13.03 2.23
N LEU A 263 -6.71 13.67 2.93
CA LEU A 263 -6.42 14.51 4.10
C LEU A 263 -5.89 13.67 5.27
N GLU A 264 -6.55 12.56 5.62
CA GLU A 264 -6.08 11.64 6.66
C GLU A 264 -4.70 11.07 6.32
N MET A 265 -4.48 10.67 5.06
CA MET A 265 -3.20 10.15 4.61
C MET A 265 -2.06 11.19 4.68
N ALA A 266 -2.35 12.47 4.42
CA ALA A 266 -1.39 13.55 4.62
C ALA A 266 -1.04 13.75 6.11
N VAL A 267 -2.03 13.67 7.00
CA VAL A 267 -1.80 13.69 8.46
C VAL A 267 -0.95 12.51 8.91
N LEU A 268 -1.21 11.31 8.39
CA LEU A 268 -0.39 10.12 8.69
C LEU A 268 1.07 10.29 8.20
N THR A 269 1.27 10.94 7.06
CA THR A 269 2.61 11.27 6.56
C THR A 269 3.36 12.21 7.52
N GLU A 270 2.67 13.22 8.06
CA GLU A 270 3.23 14.13 9.07
C GLU A 270 3.54 13.39 10.38
N GLU A 271 2.67 12.49 10.83
CA GLU A 271 2.93 11.72 12.05
C GLU A 271 4.06 10.68 11.86
N LEU A 272 4.27 10.17 10.64
CA LEU A 272 5.48 9.39 10.30
C LEU A 272 6.74 10.24 10.41
N ALA A 273 6.70 11.50 9.95
CA ALA A 273 7.83 12.43 10.03
C ALA A 273 8.19 12.84 11.47
N ARG A 274 7.22 12.70 12.39
CA ARG A 274 7.39 12.96 13.84
C ARG A 274 7.74 11.71 14.65
N SER A 275 7.70 10.54 14.01
CA SER A 275 7.95 9.26 14.68
C SER A 275 9.43 9.06 15.05
N VAL A 276 9.68 8.11 15.95
CA VAL A 276 11.04 7.77 16.42
C VAL A 276 11.95 7.20 15.31
N ILE A 277 11.37 6.78 14.18
CA ILE A 277 12.12 6.21 13.04
C ILE A 277 12.36 7.22 11.92
N ALA A 278 11.82 8.44 12.01
CA ALA A 278 11.86 9.44 10.94
C ALA A 278 13.28 9.73 10.43
N ALA A 279 14.25 9.86 11.34
CA ALA A 279 15.66 10.12 11.00
C ALA A 279 16.33 8.99 10.20
N ARG A 280 15.72 7.80 10.16
CA ARG A 280 16.20 6.63 9.39
C ARG A 280 15.51 6.48 8.05
N ILE A 281 14.42 7.20 7.81
CA ILE A 281 13.67 7.18 6.56
C ILE A 281 14.25 8.25 5.64
N ARG A 282 14.85 7.82 4.54
CA ARG A 282 15.44 8.72 3.54
C ARG A 282 14.46 9.04 2.41
N TRP A 283 13.60 8.09 2.08
CA TRP A 283 12.70 8.19 0.95
C TRP A 283 11.30 7.72 1.31
N ILE A 284 10.31 8.24 0.59
CA ILE A 284 8.92 7.83 0.70
C ILE A 284 8.34 7.47 -0.68
N VAL A 285 7.50 6.45 -0.70
CA VAL A 285 6.59 6.08 -1.79
C VAL A 285 5.16 6.25 -1.26
N GLY A 286 4.35 7.07 -1.93
CA GLY A 286 3.05 7.49 -1.43
C GLY A 286 3.11 8.82 -0.66
N PRO A 287 2.08 9.16 0.14
CA PRO A 287 0.92 8.33 0.45
C PRO A 287 0.00 8.10 -0.76
N ALA A 288 -0.40 6.85 -1.00
CA ALA A 288 -1.34 6.51 -2.08
C ALA A 288 -2.03 5.16 -1.84
N PRO A 289 -3.20 4.90 -2.46
CA PRO A 289 -3.74 3.55 -2.55
C PRO A 289 -2.90 2.71 -3.52
N LEU A 290 -2.11 1.78 -2.98
CA LEU A 290 -1.16 0.97 -3.76
C LEU A 290 -1.51 -0.52 -3.70
N MET A 291 -1.78 -1.02 -2.51
CA MET A 291 -2.33 -2.36 -2.26
C MET A 291 -3.50 -2.21 -1.29
N THR A 292 -4.70 -2.07 -1.85
CA THR A 292 -5.91 -1.81 -1.06
C THR A 292 -6.49 -3.09 -0.47
N SER A 293 -7.55 -2.92 0.31
CA SER A 293 -8.50 -3.95 0.70
C SER A 293 -9.89 -3.36 0.50
N LEU A 294 -10.30 -3.24 -0.76
CA LEU A 294 -11.57 -2.60 -1.17
C LEU A 294 -11.72 -1.19 -0.55
N ASP A 295 -12.73 -0.98 0.29
CA ASP A 295 -13.09 0.28 0.97
C ASP A 295 -12.59 0.34 2.42
N MET A 296 -11.66 -0.54 2.83
CA MET A 296 -11.14 -0.57 4.20
C MET A 296 -10.55 0.79 4.60
N GLN A 297 -11.12 1.41 5.64
CA GLN A 297 -10.60 2.66 6.20
C GLN A 297 -9.38 2.37 7.07
N GLY A 298 -8.20 2.43 6.47
CA GLY A 298 -6.94 2.18 7.16
C GLY A 298 -5.72 2.50 6.30
N PHE A 299 -4.56 2.30 6.88
CA PHE A 299 -3.27 2.48 6.21
C PHE A 299 -2.32 1.33 6.56
N SER A 300 -1.29 1.15 5.75
CA SER A 300 -0.14 0.33 6.10
C SER A 300 1.17 1.05 5.83
N LEU A 301 2.17 0.72 6.65
CA LEU A 301 3.54 1.20 6.50
C LEU A 301 4.43 0.00 6.19
N SER A 302 5.13 0.08 5.08
CA SER A 302 6.19 -0.87 4.71
C SER A 302 7.54 -0.17 4.74
N LEU A 303 8.56 -0.83 5.27
CA LEU A 303 9.93 -0.31 5.35
C LEU A 303 10.87 -1.28 4.65
N LEU A 304 11.82 -0.75 3.88
CA LEU A 304 12.90 -1.51 3.26
C LEU A 304 14.24 -0.80 3.53
N PRO A 305 15.24 -1.46 4.15
CA PRO A 305 16.60 -0.95 4.16
C PRO A 305 17.14 -0.94 2.74
N VAL A 306 17.76 0.17 2.32
CA VAL A 306 18.24 0.35 0.95
C VAL A 306 19.71 0.69 0.89
N ASP A 307 20.36 0.19 -0.16
CA ASP A 307 21.64 0.69 -0.64
C ASP A 307 21.47 1.56 -1.90
N ALA A 308 22.58 1.97 -2.52
CA ALA A 308 22.56 2.82 -3.70
C ALA A 308 21.92 2.14 -4.93
N ASP A 309 22.05 0.81 -5.06
CA ASP A 309 21.49 0.06 -6.19
C ASP A 309 19.98 -0.08 -6.01
N ASP A 310 19.51 -0.31 -4.77
CA ASP A 310 18.09 -0.30 -4.43
C ASP A 310 17.45 1.07 -4.69
N GLU A 311 18.10 2.15 -4.27
CA GLU A 311 17.64 3.52 -4.53
C GLU A 311 17.52 3.79 -6.03
N ALA A 312 18.54 3.44 -6.82
CA ALA A 312 18.51 3.58 -8.27
C ALA A 312 17.37 2.76 -8.91
N ALA A 313 17.17 1.52 -8.45
CA ALA A 313 16.11 0.65 -8.94
C ALA A 313 14.70 1.19 -8.59
N LEU A 314 14.50 1.72 -7.39
CA LEU A 314 13.24 2.32 -6.95
C LEU A 314 12.93 3.64 -7.67
N SER A 315 13.94 4.45 -7.98
CA SER A 315 13.80 5.68 -8.77
C SER A 315 13.73 5.46 -10.28
N ALA A 316 14.09 4.26 -10.78
CA ALA A 316 14.11 3.98 -12.21
C ALA A 316 12.74 4.26 -12.87
N PRO A 317 12.69 4.81 -14.09
CA PRO A 317 11.44 5.12 -14.78
C PRO A 317 10.56 3.89 -14.97
N VAL A 318 9.25 4.08 -14.79
CA VAL A 318 8.23 3.04 -14.98
C VAL A 318 7.10 3.58 -15.84
N ALA A 319 6.47 2.70 -16.63
CA ALA A 319 5.29 3.02 -17.43
C ALA A 319 3.92 2.55 -16.88
N PRO A 320 3.78 2.02 -15.65
CA PRO A 320 2.50 2.06 -14.91
C PRO A 320 2.25 3.42 -14.26
N HIS A 321 1.00 3.90 -14.34
CA HIS A 321 0.59 5.15 -13.65
C HIS A 321 0.43 4.95 -12.13
N ALA A 322 0.35 3.70 -11.66
CA ALA A 322 0.06 3.38 -10.26
C ALA A 322 1.26 3.52 -9.32
N TRP A 323 2.51 3.52 -9.82
CA TRP A 323 3.68 3.77 -8.99
C TRP A 323 3.98 5.27 -8.92
N PRO A 324 3.83 5.93 -7.75
CA PRO A 324 3.90 7.38 -7.64
C PRO A 324 5.33 7.93 -7.74
N GLY A 325 6.34 7.05 -7.79
CA GLY A 325 7.75 7.42 -7.76
C GLY A 325 8.32 7.43 -6.34
N LEU A 326 9.62 7.74 -6.27
CA LEU A 326 10.38 7.82 -5.02
C LEU A 326 10.66 9.30 -4.72
N SER A 327 10.24 9.79 -3.55
CA SER A 327 10.46 11.18 -3.11
C SER A 327 11.36 11.24 -1.89
N ALA A 328 12.20 12.26 -1.79
CA ALA A 328 13.00 12.47 -0.58
C ALA A 328 12.06 12.77 0.60
N PHE A 329 12.29 12.09 1.74
CA PHE A 329 11.51 12.31 2.96
C PHE A 329 12.31 13.19 3.91
N GLY A 330 11.74 14.35 4.29
CA GLY A 330 12.50 15.33 5.05
C GLY A 330 11.71 16.56 5.45
N ALA A 331 12.45 17.62 5.78
CA ALA A 331 11.90 18.86 6.32
C ALA A 331 10.98 19.58 5.33
N VAL A 332 9.97 20.26 5.87
CA VAL A 332 9.09 21.15 5.11
C VAL A 332 9.84 22.44 4.79
N GLU A 333 9.94 22.77 3.50
CA GLU A 333 10.42 24.08 3.08
C GLU A 333 9.36 25.14 3.41
N VAL A 334 9.74 26.11 4.25
CA VAL A 334 8.88 27.23 4.63
C VAL A 334 9.40 28.48 3.95
N LEU A 335 8.63 28.96 2.98
CA LEU A 335 8.89 30.24 2.33
C LEU A 335 8.37 31.40 3.19
N PRO A 336 9.02 32.57 3.16
CA PRO A 336 8.54 33.73 3.88
C PRO A 336 7.15 34.13 3.39
N LEU A 337 6.32 34.62 4.32
CA LEU A 337 5.07 35.27 3.94
C LEU A 337 5.39 36.52 3.09
N PRO A 338 4.61 36.81 2.04
CA PRO A 338 4.74 38.07 1.31
C PRO A 338 4.66 39.28 2.23
N ASP A 339 5.39 40.33 1.88
CA ASP A 339 5.43 41.59 2.64
C ASP A 339 4.02 42.13 2.90
N GLY A 340 3.76 42.52 4.15
CA GLY A 340 2.46 43.05 4.59
C GLY A 340 1.44 42.01 5.08
N LEU A 341 1.70 40.71 4.88
CA LEU A 341 0.86 39.61 5.40
C LEU A 341 1.45 38.95 6.65
N THR A 342 2.68 39.28 7.02
CA THR A 342 3.23 38.86 8.31
C THR A 342 2.35 39.43 9.42
N PRO A 343 1.89 38.62 10.39
CA PRO A 343 1.09 39.13 11.50
C PRO A 343 1.86 40.27 12.17
N ILE A 344 1.32 41.49 12.09
CA ILE A 344 1.83 42.59 12.90
C ILE A 344 1.58 42.16 14.33
N ARG A 345 2.63 41.75 15.06
CA ARG A 345 2.50 41.57 16.51
C ARG A 345 2.14 42.94 17.07
N PRO A 346 0.88 43.16 17.53
CA PRO A 346 0.52 44.45 18.05
C PRO A 346 1.34 44.67 19.32
N MET A 347 1.96 45.84 19.43
CA MET A 347 2.72 46.17 20.64
C MET A 347 1.74 46.27 21.80
N ALA A 348 1.91 45.43 22.82
CA ALA A 348 1.04 45.43 23.98
C ALA A 348 1.06 46.82 24.66
N SER A 349 -0.12 47.38 24.93
CA SER A 349 -0.22 48.63 25.69
C SER A 349 0.28 48.42 27.12
N ALA A 350 1.17 49.28 27.59
CA ALA A 350 1.65 49.28 28.97
C ALA A 350 0.65 49.93 29.97
N HIS A 351 -0.57 50.29 29.53
CA HIS A 351 -1.51 51.04 30.36
C HIS A 351 -2.11 50.17 31.49
N PRO A 352 -1.82 50.46 32.77
CA PRO A 352 -2.23 49.60 33.89
C PRO A 352 -3.75 49.48 34.03
N GLY A 353 -4.50 50.59 33.89
CA GLY A 353 -5.96 50.60 33.99
C GLY A 353 -6.68 49.74 32.93
N ARG A 354 -6.25 49.82 31.66
CA ARG A 354 -6.82 48.98 30.57
C ARG A 354 -6.49 47.51 30.76
N ARG A 355 -5.27 47.19 31.24
CA ARG A 355 -4.89 45.82 31.59
C ARG A 355 -5.79 45.27 32.69
N ALA A 356 -6.01 46.01 33.77
CA ALA A 356 -6.87 45.58 34.87
C ALA A 356 -8.32 45.36 34.41
N LEU A 357 -8.84 46.26 33.57
CA LEU A 357 -10.18 46.13 33.00
C LEU A 357 -10.31 44.86 32.13
N ILE A 358 -9.42 44.67 31.16
CA ILE A 358 -9.46 43.50 30.26
C ILE A 358 -9.29 42.20 31.06
N ALA A 359 -8.34 42.16 32.00
CA ALA A 359 -8.15 41.00 32.86
C ALA A 359 -9.39 40.69 33.70
N GLY A 360 -10.05 41.72 34.25
CA GLY A 360 -11.30 41.57 34.99
C GLY A 360 -12.44 41.01 34.13
N VAL A 361 -12.58 41.49 32.88
CA VAL A 361 -13.57 40.97 31.93
C VAL A 361 -13.28 39.52 31.57
N CYS A 362 -12.03 39.18 31.24
CA CYS A 362 -11.65 37.80 30.94
C CYS A 362 -11.91 36.85 32.13
N ALA A 363 -11.58 37.28 33.36
CA ALA A 363 -11.84 36.50 34.56
C ALA A 363 -13.35 36.31 34.81
N ALA A 364 -14.16 37.35 34.61
CA ALA A 364 -15.60 37.26 34.74
C ALA A 364 -16.22 36.30 33.70
N LEU A 365 -15.76 36.37 32.44
CA LEU A 365 -16.20 35.46 31.38
C LEU A 365 -15.80 34.00 31.66
N ALA A 366 -14.57 33.77 32.09
CA ALA A 366 -14.10 32.44 32.47
C ALA A 366 -14.88 31.88 33.67
N ALA A 367 -15.19 32.72 34.68
CA ALA A 367 -15.98 32.29 35.83
C ALA A 367 -17.44 31.97 35.46
N ALA A 368 -17.98 32.59 34.41
CA ALA A 368 -19.34 32.38 33.93
C ALA A 368 -19.49 31.21 32.94
N GLU A 369 -18.41 30.51 32.59
CA GLU A 369 -18.39 29.47 31.55
C GLU A 369 -19.47 28.40 31.77
N HIS A 370 -19.60 27.88 32.99
CA HIS A 370 -20.57 26.84 33.32
C HIS A 370 -22.03 27.33 33.16
N ASP A 371 -22.33 28.53 33.65
CA ASP A 371 -23.67 29.09 33.60
C ASP A 371 -24.08 29.46 32.17
N LEU A 372 -23.14 29.97 31.36
CA LEU A 372 -23.35 30.26 29.95
C LEU A 372 -23.61 28.98 29.16
N ASN A 373 -22.83 27.91 29.38
CA ASN A 373 -23.06 26.61 28.75
C ASN A 373 -24.42 25.99 29.16
N ALA A 374 -24.84 26.17 30.42
CA ALA A 374 -26.13 25.67 30.91
C ALA A 374 -27.33 26.42 30.31
N LEU A 375 -27.18 27.70 29.99
CA LEU A 375 -28.19 28.49 29.26
C LEU A 375 -28.24 28.08 27.79
N ASP A 376 -27.08 27.92 27.14
CA ASP A 376 -26.99 27.54 25.72
C ASP A 376 -27.59 26.16 25.46
N ALA A 377 -27.37 25.20 26.37
CA ALA A 377 -27.93 23.84 26.28
C ALA A 377 -29.48 23.76 26.35
N LYS A 378 -30.18 24.87 26.63
CA LYS A 378 -31.65 24.94 26.64
C LYS A 378 -32.24 25.64 25.39
N SER A 379 -31.39 26.01 24.43
CA SER A 379 -31.76 26.73 23.20
C SER A 379 -32.16 25.81 22.07
#